data_AF-A0A3D3TCU6-F1
#
_entry.id   AF-A0A3D3TCU6-F1
#
_cell.length_a   1.000
_cell.length_b   1.000
_cell.length_c   1.000
_cell.angle_alpha   90.00
_cell.angle_beta   90.00
_cell.angle_gamma   90.00
#
_symmetry.space_group_name_H-M   'P 1'
#
loop_
_entity.id
_entity.type
_entity.pdbx_description
1 polymer ?
#
loop_
_entity_poly.entity_id
_entity_poly.type
_entity_poly.pdbx_seq_one_letter_code
_entity_poly.pdbx_strand_id
1 'polypeptide(L)'
;DSYPGRLISYKQNDGYPALIDKGAWARTDFKYKPDLVSNVSKPGFTKQIAEGLYVNDVYNDTIVNMIANSKLRAKKNYLYSCLNFMLLKEAIEDVAGSDMNIYLQKNFYERLGASTTTYNPREKFEKDIIAPTERDDFLRKQLLQGYVHDEGAAFLGGISGNAGLFSNANDLAKLYQMWLNGGTYGGEEYLSQSTVNLVTKTKSPNSRRGLGFDKPDPLNSRKSPTSPQTPPSVFGHTGFTGTAFWVDPDNNLIYIFLSNRVNESRTQKGLMTLNIRPRIQSVIYNALKKDTIPSSFPTVDGE
;
A
#
# COMPACT_ATOMS: atom_id res chain seq x y z
N ASP A 1 -16.71 29.22 6.69
CA ASP A 1 -15.76 28.12 6.86
C ASP A 1 -16.21 27.14 7.92
N SER A 2 -15.77 25.89 7.81
CA SER A 2 -16.08 24.82 8.76
C SER A 2 -15.44 25.01 10.15
N TYR A 3 -14.43 25.89 10.25
CA TYR A 3 -13.68 26.23 11.46
C TYR A 3 -12.85 27.51 11.24
N PRO A 4 -12.51 28.29 12.29
CA PRO A 4 -11.66 29.48 12.18
C PRO A 4 -10.16 29.16 12.33
N GLY A 5 -9.29 29.64 11.43
CA GLY A 5 -7.84 29.50 11.56
C GLY A 5 -7.25 28.24 10.90
N ARG A 6 -6.10 27.75 11.40
CA ARG A 6 -5.39 26.61 10.80
C ARG A 6 -5.98 25.28 11.25
N LEU A 7 -5.88 24.27 10.39
CA LEU A 7 -6.27 22.89 10.69
C LEU A 7 -5.19 22.15 11.49
N ILE A 8 -3.92 22.47 11.23
CA ILE A 8 -2.75 21.79 11.77
C ILE A 8 -1.83 22.80 12.49
N SER A 9 -1.31 22.39 13.64
CA SER A 9 -0.31 23.09 14.45
C SER A 9 0.91 22.17 14.68
N TYR A 10 2.10 22.76 14.79
CA TYR A 10 3.31 22.03 15.21
C TYR A 10 3.62 22.16 16.71
N LYS A 11 2.63 22.62 17.48
CA LYS A 11 2.65 22.71 18.94
C LYS A 11 1.33 22.16 19.48
N GLN A 12 1.41 21.21 20.41
CA GLN A 12 0.25 20.67 21.11
C GLN A 12 -0.35 21.74 22.02
N ASN A 13 -1.68 21.84 22.02
CA ASN A 13 -2.48 22.60 22.98
C ASN A 13 -3.95 22.16 22.83
N ASP A 14 -4.83 22.70 23.67
CA ASP A 14 -6.26 22.32 23.71
C ASP A 14 -6.99 22.52 22.38
N GLY A 15 -6.54 23.46 21.54
CA GLY A 15 -7.10 23.68 20.20
C GLY A 15 -6.63 22.67 19.15
N TYR A 16 -5.55 21.92 19.39
CA TYR A 16 -4.98 20.92 18.49
C TYR A 16 -4.67 19.63 19.25
N PRO A 17 -5.69 18.89 19.71
CA PRO A 17 -5.50 17.74 20.60
C PRO A 17 -5.07 16.45 19.88
N ALA A 18 -5.34 16.29 18.59
CA ALA A 18 -5.12 15.03 17.88
C ALA A 18 -3.73 14.98 17.20
N LEU A 19 -2.90 14.00 17.53
CA LEU A 19 -1.60 13.80 16.88
C LEU A 19 -1.78 13.10 15.53
N ILE A 20 -1.50 13.80 14.42
CA ILE A 20 -1.71 13.30 13.05
C ILE A 20 -0.40 12.95 12.30
N ASP A 21 0.74 13.43 12.78
CA ASP A 21 2.08 13.00 12.33
C ASP A 21 3.12 13.45 13.37
N LYS A 22 4.41 13.15 13.16
CA LYS A 22 5.52 13.56 14.03
C LYS A 22 5.50 15.07 14.27
N GLY A 23 5.00 15.46 15.45
CA GLY A 23 4.89 16.84 15.88
C GLY A 23 3.80 17.64 15.17
N ALA A 24 2.96 17.01 14.34
CA ALA A 24 1.82 17.66 13.68
C ALA A 24 0.54 17.28 14.43
N TRP A 25 -0.14 18.30 14.94
CA TRP A 25 -1.35 18.18 15.74
C TRP A 25 -2.51 18.86 15.04
N ALA A 26 -3.67 18.22 15.03
CA ALA A 26 -4.86 18.72 14.37
C ALA A 26 -5.96 19.06 15.36
N ARG A 27 -6.75 20.06 15.00
CA ARG A 27 -8.01 20.38 15.69
C ARG A 27 -9.08 19.35 15.34
N THR A 28 -9.98 19.08 16.27
CA THR A 28 -11.03 18.05 16.12
C THR A 28 -12.44 18.62 16.22
N ASP A 29 -12.58 19.93 16.45
CA ASP A 29 -13.84 20.65 16.60
C ASP A 29 -14.46 21.11 15.27
N PHE A 30 -13.81 20.82 14.13
CA PHE A 30 -14.38 21.11 12.82
C PHE A 30 -15.63 20.27 12.55
N LYS A 31 -16.53 20.85 11.74
CA LYS A 31 -17.67 20.15 11.15
C LYS A 31 -17.48 20.01 9.65
N TYR A 32 -17.79 18.84 9.11
CA TYR A 32 -17.83 18.71 7.66
C TYR A 32 -18.88 19.64 7.05
N LYS A 33 -18.59 20.15 5.86
CA LYS A 33 -19.60 20.88 5.07
C LYS A 33 -20.68 19.87 4.66
N PRO A 34 -21.97 20.13 4.94
CA PRO A 34 -23.06 19.20 4.60
C PRO A 34 -23.15 18.86 3.10
N ASP A 35 -22.66 19.75 2.25
CA ASP A 35 -22.63 19.57 0.80
C ASP A 35 -21.48 18.64 0.35
N LEU A 36 -20.50 18.36 1.21
CA LEU A 36 -19.34 17.52 0.91
C LEU A 36 -19.35 16.18 1.63
N VAL A 37 -19.86 16.12 2.86
CA VAL A 37 -19.96 14.88 3.63
C VAL A 37 -21.32 14.79 4.29
N SER A 38 -21.94 13.62 4.21
CA SER A 38 -23.18 13.26 4.88
C SER A 38 -22.96 12.14 5.88
N ASN A 39 -23.79 12.09 6.90
CA ASN A 39 -23.82 11.00 7.88
C ASN A 39 -24.76 9.85 7.49
N VAL A 40 -25.46 9.98 6.36
CA VAL A 40 -26.38 8.99 5.82
C VAL A 40 -26.16 8.84 4.32
N SER A 41 -26.40 7.63 3.81
CA SER A 41 -26.45 7.41 2.36
C SER A 41 -27.68 8.10 1.78
N LYS A 42 -27.50 8.82 0.68
CA LYS A 42 -28.55 9.52 -0.07
C LYS A 42 -28.08 9.81 -1.50
N PRO A 43 -28.97 10.22 -2.43
CA PRO A 43 -28.55 10.61 -3.78
C PRO A 43 -27.41 11.65 -3.76
N GLY A 44 -26.35 11.38 -4.51
CA GLY A 44 -25.13 12.20 -4.55
C GLY A 44 -24.12 11.94 -3.43
N PHE A 45 -24.39 11.01 -2.50
CA PHE A 45 -23.53 10.63 -1.38
C PHE A 45 -23.51 9.11 -1.23
N THR A 46 -23.06 8.39 -2.26
CA THR A 46 -23.11 6.92 -2.28
C THR A 46 -21.82 6.28 -1.78
N LYS A 47 -20.71 7.04 -1.80
CA LYS A 47 -19.38 6.55 -1.44
C LYS A 47 -19.13 6.63 0.06
N GLN A 48 -19.12 5.48 0.73
CA GLN A 48 -18.88 5.39 2.17
C GLN A 48 -17.38 5.44 2.49
N ILE A 49 -16.96 6.38 3.33
CA ILE A 49 -15.55 6.62 3.69
C ILE A 49 -15.19 6.09 5.08
N ALA A 50 -16.21 5.90 5.93
CA ALA A 50 -16.15 5.23 7.23
C ALA A 50 -17.59 4.89 7.68
N GLU A 51 -17.74 4.26 8.85
CA GLU A 51 -19.07 3.95 9.40
C GLU A 51 -19.88 5.24 9.56
N GLY A 52 -21.06 5.30 8.93
CA GLY A 52 -21.92 6.49 8.96
C GLY A 52 -21.31 7.76 8.37
N LEU A 53 -20.34 7.67 7.45
CA LEU A 53 -19.77 8.82 6.73
C LEU A 53 -19.72 8.56 5.24
N TYR A 54 -20.32 9.47 4.46
CA TYR A 54 -20.44 9.38 3.01
C TYR A 54 -19.93 10.67 2.38
N VAL A 55 -19.08 10.56 1.35
CA VAL A 55 -18.58 11.73 0.60
C VAL A 55 -19.47 12.02 -0.59
N ASN A 56 -19.61 13.29 -0.94
CA ASN A 56 -20.33 13.70 -2.15
C ASN A 56 -19.64 13.13 -3.40
N ASP A 57 -20.41 12.58 -4.33
CA ASP A 57 -19.88 11.92 -5.53
C ASP A 57 -19.06 12.86 -6.43
N VAL A 58 -19.39 14.16 -6.44
CA VAL A 58 -18.68 15.23 -7.19
C VAL A 58 -17.30 15.55 -6.60
N TYR A 59 -17.00 15.08 -5.40
CA TYR A 59 -15.70 15.32 -4.75
C TYR A 59 -14.53 14.79 -5.58
N ASN A 60 -14.72 13.66 -6.28
CA ASN A 60 -13.69 13.03 -7.10
C ASN A 60 -13.16 13.98 -8.18
N ASP A 61 -14.06 14.56 -8.99
CA ASP A 61 -13.71 15.41 -10.13
C ASP A 61 -12.86 16.61 -9.70
N THR A 62 -13.24 17.23 -8.59
CA THR A 62 -12.52 18.40 -8.06
C THR A 62 -11.10 18.03 -7.63
N ILE A 63 -10.95 16.94 -6.87
CA ILE A 63 -9.64 16.52 -6.36
C ILE A 63 -8.74 16.01 -7.48
N VAL A 64 -9.26 15.22 -8.41
CA VAL A 64 -8.51 14.75 -9.58
C VAL A 64 -8.01 15.94 -10.41
N ASN A 65 -8.87 16.93 -10.64
CA ASN A 65 -8.47 18.14 -11.36
C ASN A 65 -7.42 18.97 -10.60
N MET A 66 -7.53 19.08 -9.28
CA MET A 66 -6.51 19.73 -8.45
C MET A 66 -5.16 18.99 -8.51
N ILE A 67 -5.17 17.66 -8.49
CA ILE A 67 -3.97 16.84 -8.62
C ILE A 67 -3.34 17.05 -10.00
N ALA A 68 -4.12 16.97 -11.08
CA ALA A 68 -3.64 17.12 -12.44
C ALA A 68 -3.00 18.51 -12.69
N ASN A 69 -3.54 19.57 -12.08
CA ASN A 69 -3.04 20.94 -12.21
C ASN A 69 -2.00 21.33 -11.14
N SER A 70 -1.60 20.40 -10.28
CA SER A 70 -0.63 20.70 -9.22
C SER A 70 0.74 21.06 -9.79
N LYS A 71 1.30 22.19 -9.34
CA LYS A 71 2.63 22.64 -9.79
C LYS A 71 3.71 21.62 -9.40
N LEU A 72 4.50 21.21 -10.38
CA LEU A 72 5.66 20.35 -10.14
C LEU A 72 6.79 21.13 -9.45
N ARG A 73 7.59 20.41 -8.65
CA ARG A 73 8.77 20.98 -8.00
C ARG A 73 9.83 21.37 -9.04
N ALA A 74 10.47 22.52 -8.86
CA ALA A 74 11.59 22.94 -9.70
C ALA A 74 12.78 21.96 -9.64
N LYS A 75 13.03 21.35 -8.46
CA LYS A 75 14.09 20.37 -8.27
C LYS A 75 13.69 19.02 -8.86
N LYS A 76 14.41 18.59 -9.90
CA LYS A 76 14.19 17.31 -10.61
C LYS A 76 14.76 16.07 -9.90
N ASN A 77 14.79 16.08 -8.56
CA ASN A 77 15.20 14.91 -7.79
C ASN A 77 13.99 14.05 -7.43
N TYR A 78 14.22 12.75 -7.27
CA TYR A 78 13.17 11.84 -6.83
C TYR A 78 12.59 12.27 -5.47
N LEU A 79 11.27 12.32 -5.40
CA LEU A 79 10.48 12.49 -4.19
C LEU A 79 9.25 11.58 -4.32
N TYR A 80 9.03 10.73 -3.31
CA TYR A 80 7.88 9.82 -3.31
C TYR A 80 6.57 10.62 -3.23
N SER A 81 5.59 10.22 -4.04
CA SER A 81 4.24 10.79 -4.08
C SER A 81 3.25 9.70 -4.43
N CYS A 82 2.03 9.81 -3.89
CA CYS A 82 0.91 8.92 -4.16
C CYS A 82 -0.05 9.49 -5.22
N LEU A 83 0.02 10.80 -5.49
CA LEU A 83 -0.99 11.50 -6.28
C LEU A 83 -1.03 11.03 -7.74
N ASN A 84 0.12 10.63 -8.29
CA ASN A 84 0.20 10.06 -9.64
C ASN A 84 -0.50 8.70 -9.75
N PHE A 85 -0.56 7.91 -8.68
CA PHE A 85 -1.29 6.65 -8.68
C PHE A 85 -2.80 6.86 -8.57
N MET A 86 -3.25 7.94 -7.93
CA MET A 86 -4.66 8.35 -7.99
C MET A 86 -5.05 8.69 -9.43
N LEU A 87 -4.24 9.46 -10.15
CA LEU A 87 -4.47 9.74 -11.58
C LEU A 87 -4.39 8.49 -12.46
N LEU A 88 -3.48 7.56 -12.15
CA LEU A 88 -3.36 6.31 -12.90
C LEU A 88 -4.62 5.45 -12.81
N LYS A 89 -5.29 5.44 -11.64
CA LYS A 89 -6.58 4.78 -11.48
C LYS A 89 -7.62 5.35 -12.45
N GLU A 90 -7.73 6.68 -12.56
CA GLU A 90 -8.68 7.31 -13.49
C GLU A 90 -8.39 6.92 -14.95
N ALA A 91 -7.12 6.88 -15.35
CA ALA A 91 -6.73 6.42 -16.68
C ALA A 91 -7.05 4.93 -16.92
N ILE A 92 -6.91 4.07 -15.90
CA ILE A 92 -7.26 2.66 -15.99
C ILE A 92 -8.77 2.50 -16.22
N GLU A 93 -9.60 3.23 -15.46
CA GLU A 93 -11.05 3.13 -15.57
C GLU A 93 -11.59 3.69 -16.89
N ASP A 94 -11.01 4.78 -17.38
CA ASP A 94 -11.32 5.34 -18.70
C ASP A 94 -11.05 4.32 -19.82
N VAL A 95 -9.88 3.66 -19.78
CA VAL A 95 -9.52 2.63 -20.76
C VAL A 95 -10.34 1.35 -20.60
N ALA A 96 -10.61 0.94 -19.36
CA ALA A 96 -11.33 -0.30 -19.07
C ALA A 96 -12.85 -0.17 -19.29
N GLY A 97 -13.40 1.05 -19.26
CA GLY A 97 -14.84 1.30 -19.28
C GLY A 97 -15.57 0.76 -18.05
N SER A 98 -14.86 0.48 -16.96
CA SER A 98 -15.38 -0.08 -15.71
C SER A 98 -14.55 0.38 -14.52
N ASP A 99 -15.17 0.41 -13.33
CA ASP A 99 -14.48 0.66 -12.08
C ASP A 99 -13.28 -0.29 -11.87
N MET A 100 -12.19 0.23 -11.30
CA MET A 100 -10.92 -0.48 -11.15
C MET A 100 -11.06 -1.74 -10.28
N ASN A 101 -11.91 -1.73 -9.24
CA ASN A 101 -12.19 -2.90 -8.42
C ASN A 101 -12.86 -3.99 -9.26
N ILE A 102 -13.88 -3.65 -10.06
CA ILE A 102 -14.55 -4.60 -10.96
C ILE A 102 -13.55 -5.17 -11.96
N TYR A 103 -12.75 -4.32 -12.60
CA TYR A 103 -11.75 -4.72 -13.58
C TYR A 103 -10.72 -5.69 -12.98
N LEU A 104 -10.16 -5.37 -11.81
CA LEU A 104 -9.15 -6.20 -11.15
C LEU A 104 -9.72 -7.52 -10.64
N GLN A 105 -10.95 -7.51 -10.11
CA GLN A 105 -11.63 -8.73 -9.67
C GLN A 105 -11.77 -9.72 -10.82
N LYS A 106 -12.40 -9.29 -11.91
CA LYS A 106 -12.68 -10.15 -13.07
C LYS A 106 -11.43 -10.64 -13.79
N ASN A 107 -10.46 -9.74 -14.00
CA ASN A 107 -9.32 -10.04 -14.87
C ASN A 107 -8.12 -10.65 -14.15
N PHE A 108 -8.03 -10.49 -12.83
CA PHE A 108 -6.89 -10.97 -12.03
C PHE A 108 -7.34 -11.80 -10.84
N TYR A 109 -8.09 -11.24 -9.89
CA TYR A 109 -8.24 -11.87 -8.58
C TYR A 109 -9.10 -13.14 -8.60
N GLU A 110 -10.22 -13.14 -9.33
CA GLU A 110 -11.07 -14.33 -9.47
C GLU A 110 -10.33 -15.47 -10.18
N ARG A 111 -9.65 -15.15 -11.27
CA ARG A 111 -8.86 -16.13 -12.06
C ARG A 111 -7.68 -16.70 -11.27
N LEU A 112 -7.03 -15.89 -10.44
CA LEU A 112 -5.98 -16.34 -9.52
C LEU A 112 -6.53 -17.16 -8.35
N GLY A 113 -7.84 -17.19 -8.13
CA GLY A 113 -8.44 -17.73 -6.91
C GLY A 113 -8.10 -16.92 -5.66
N ALA A 114 -7.85 -15.62 -5.81
CA ALA A 114 -7.49 -14.67 -4.76
C ALA A 114 -8.74 -14.04 -4.12
N SER A 115 -9.64 -14.86 -3.57
CA SER A 115 -11.01 -14.50 -3.19
C SER A 115 -11.15 -13.45 -2.09
N THR A 116 -10.12 -13.21 -1.28
CA THR A 116 -10.10 -12.18 -0.23
C THR A 116 -9.50 -10.85 -0.69
N THR A 117 -8.91 -10.81 -1.88
CA THR A 117 -8.29 -9.58 -2.40
C THR A 117 -9.36 -8.67 -2.99
N THR A 118 -9.59 -7.51 -2.39
CA THR A 118 -10.65 -6.59 -2.84
C THR A 118 -10.43 -5.17 -2.33
N TYR A 119 -10.98 -4.19 -3.04
CA TYR A 119 -11.32 -2.90 -2.45
C TYR A 119 -12.64 -3.01 -1.68
N ASN A 120 -12.91 -2.05 -0.78
CA ASN A 120 -14.14 -1.95 0.01
C ASN A 120 -14.57 -3.29 0.63
N PRO A 121 -13.75 -3.92 1.48
CA PRO A 121 -13.97 -5.29 1.95
C PRO A 121 -15.29 -5.47 2.71
N ARG A 122 -15.85 -4.41 3.30
CA ARG A 122 -17.15 -4.45 4.01
C ARG A 122 -18.34 -4.73 3.10
N GLU A 123 -18.19 -4.61 1.77
CA GLU A 123 -19.20 -5.01 0.79
C GLU A 123 -19.22 -6.53 0.57
N LYS A 124 -18.15 -7.24 0.94
CA LYS A 124 -17.98 -8.70 0.71
C LYS A 124 -17.85 -9.52 1.99
N PHE A 125 -17.37 -8.90 3.06
CA PHE A 125 -16.95 -9.57 4.27
C PHE A 125 -17.52 -8.89 5.51
N GLU A 126 -17.86 -9.73 6.48
CA GLU A 126 -18.22 -9.27 7.81
C GLU A 126 -17.05 -8.55 8.48
N LYS A 127 -17.38 -7.60 9.35
CA LYS A 127 -16.40 -6.71 9.98
C LYS A 127 -15.38 -7.46 10.83
N ASP A 128 -15.80 -8.54 11.48
CA ASP A 128 -15.05 -9.34 12.46
C ASP A 128 -13.85 -10.08 11.85
N ILE A 129 -13.92 -10.46 10.57
CA ILE A 129 -12.80 -11.09 9.87
C ILE A 129 -11.78 -10.08 9.31
N ILE A 130 -12.06 -8.78 9.43
CA ILE A 130 -11.18 -7.72 8.95
C ILE A 130 -10.44 -7.09 10.13
N ALA A 131 -9.11 -7.05 10.05
CA ALA A 131 -8.31 -6.39 11.07
C ALA A 131 -8.62 -4.88 11.12
N PRO A 132 -8.78 -4.27 12.31
CA PRO A 132 -8.83 -2.82 12.45
C PRO A 132 -7.51 -2.20 11.97
N THR A 133 -7.49 -0.91 11.59
CA THR A 133 -6.29 -0.19 11.14
C THR A 133 -5.82 0.87 12.12
N GLU A 134 -6.61 1.91 12.42
CA GLU A 134 -6.22 3.04 13.29
C GLU A 134 -7.44 3.56 14.07
N ARG A 135 -7.26 3.97 15.33
CA ARG A 135 -8.17 4.94 15.97
C ARG A 135 -7.91 6.34 15.40
N ASP A 136 -8.69 6.73 14.40
CA ASP A 136 -8.61 8.06 13.80
C ASP A 136 -9.40 9.07 14.64
N ASP A 137 -8.71 9.83 15.49
CA ASP A 137 -9.30 10.87 16.33
C ASP A 137 -9.45 12.22 15.61
N PHE A 138 -9.11 12.30 14.32
CA PHE A 138 -9.08 13.55 13.56
C PHE A 138 -10.18 13.62 12.50
N LEU A 139 -10.05 12.88 11.40
CA LEU A 139 -10.95 13.01 10.24
C LEU A 139 -12.22 12.20 10.45
N ARG A 140 -12.09 10.88 10.55
CA ARG A 140 -13.23 9.96 10.63
C ARG A 140 -13.76 9.75 12.04
N LYS A 141 -13.02 10.20 13.07
CA LYS A 141 -13.40 10.25 14.50
C LYS A 141 -13.89 8.89 15.04
N GLN A 142 -13.25 7.81 14.61
CA GLN A 142 -13.65 6.43 14.93
C GLN A 142 -12.49 5.44 14.78
N LEU A 143 -12.68 4.22 15.29
CA LEU A 143 -11.79 3.10 14.94
C LEU A 143 -12.11 2.63 13.52
N LEU A 144 -11.11 2.68 12.66
CA LEU A 144 -11.23 2.23 11.28
C LEU A 144 -11.09 0.71 11.22
N GLN A 145 -12.05 0.06 10.59
CA GLN A 145 -12.05 -1.39 10.37
C GLN A 145 -12.85 -1.72 9.11
N GLY A 146 -12.14 -2.24 8.09
CA GLY A 146 -12.70 -2.48 6.75
C GLY A 146 -12.88 -1.24 5.88
N TYR A 147 -12.31 -0.10 6.28
CA TYR A 147 -12.21 1.11 5.47
C TYR A 147 -10.73 1.43 5.23
N VAL A 148 -10.39 1.92 4.04
CA VAL A 148 -9.01 2.28 3.69
C VAL A 148 -8.47 3.31 4.69
N HIS A 149 -7.26 3.08 5.19
CA HIS A 149 -6.61 3.99 6.12
C HIS A 149 -6.29 5.35 5.48
N ASP A 150 -5.69 5.34 4.28
CA ASP A 150 -5.27 6.54 3.55
C ASP A 150 -6.46 7.49 3.33
N GLU A 151 -6.34 8.71 3.84
CA GLU A 151 -7.44 9.65 3.85
C GLU A 151 -7.79 10.13 2.43
N GLY A 152 -6.79 10.24 1.54
CA GLY A 152 -7.03 10.57 0.14
C GLY A 152 -7.86 9.49 -0.55
N ALA A 153 -7.43 8.23 -0.49
CA ALA A 153 -8.15 7.10 -1.07
C ALA A 153 -9.56 6.93 -0.46
N ALA A 154 -9.71 7.15 0.85
CA ALA A 154 -11.02 7.10 1.51
C ALA A 154 -11.99 8.10 0.87
N PHE A 155 -11.56 9.35 0.70
CA PHE A 155 -12.38 10.41 0.12
C PHE A 155 -12.61 10.30 -1.40
N LEU A 156 -11.91 9.38 -2.08
CA LEU A 156 -12.23 8.98 -3.47
C LEU A 156 -13.21 7.79 -3.55
N GLY A 157 -13.74 7.33 -2.40
CA GLY A 157 -14.68 6.21 -2.32
C GLY A 157 -14.03 4.87 -2.01
N GLY A 158 -12.80 4.87 -1.51
CA GLY A 158 -12.08 3.67 -1.08
C GLY A 158 -11.34 2.94 -2.20
N ILE A 159 -11.68 3.21 -3.47
CA ILE A 159 -11.06 2.63 -4.67
C ILE A 159 -10.07 3.63 -5.24
N SER A 160 -8.77 3.39 -5.02
CA SER A 160 -7.71 4.28 -5.49
C SER A 160 -6.45 3.50 -5.87
N GLY A 161 -5.66 4.05 -6.79
CA GLY A 161 -4.41 3.43 -7.23
C GLY A 161 -3.27 3.49 -6.22
N ASN A 162 -3.33 4.38 -5.22
CA ASN A 162 -2.29 4.50 -4.20
C ASN A 162 -2.53 3.62 -2.96
N ALA A 163 -3.78 3.31 -2.65
CA ALA A 163 -4.19 2.60 -1.43
C ALA A 163 -5.63 2.08 -1.58
N GLY A 164 -6.05 1.18 -0.67
CA GLY A 164 -7.45 0.72 -0.58
C GLY A 164 -7.64 -0.77 -0.77
N LEU A 165 -6.60 -1.47 -1.24
CA LEU A 165 -6.65 -2.92 -1.40
C LEU A 165 -6.48 -3.65 -0.06
N PHE A 166 -7.39 -4.56 0.23
CA PHE A 166 -7.34 -5.50 1.35
C PHE A 166 -7.09 -6.90 0.81
N SER A 167 -6.36 -7.72 1.56
CA SER A 167 -6.05 -9.11 1.20
C SER A 167 -5.49 -9.87 2.42
N ASN A 168 -5.28 -11.17 2.28
CA ASN A 168 -4.55 -12.01 3.23
C ASN A 168 -3.23 -12.52 2.61
N ALA A 169 -2.38 -13.17 3.42
CA ALA A 169 -1.08 -13.65 2.95
C ALA A 169 -1.19 -14.73 1.86
N ASN A 170 -2.21 -15.59 1.91
CA ASN A 170 -2.39 -16.68 0.96
C ASN A 170 -2.73 -16.16 -0.44
N ASP A 171 -3.62 -15.17 -0.54
CA ASP A 171 -4.03 -14.61 -1.81
C ASP A 171 -2.94 -13.69 -2.40
N LEU A 172 -2.24 -12.95 -1.55
CA LEU A 172 -1.04 -12.23 -1.95
C LEU A 172 0.05 -13.18 -2.46
N ALA A 173 0.20 -14.38 -1.88
CA ALA A 173 1.17 -15.36 -2.39
C ALA A 173 0.84 -15.78 -3.83
N LYS A 174 -0.44 -16.02 -4.15
CA LYS A 174 -0.87 -16.34 -5.54
C LYS A 174 -0.56 -15.19 -6.50
N LEU A 175 -0.92 -13.96 -6.10
CA LEU A 175 -0.67 -12.76 -6.90
C LEU A 175 0.83 -12.56 -7.15
N TYR A 176 1.66 -12.66 -6.11
CA TYR A 176 3.10 -12.47 -6.26
C TYR A 176 3.80 -13.68 -6.90
N GLN A 177 3.22 -14.86 -6.84
CA GLN A 177 3.68 -16.01 -7.62
C GLN A 177 3.46 -15.78 -9.11
N MET A 178 2.34 -15.18 -9.52
CA MET A 178 2.14 -14.75 -10.91
C MET A 178 3.25 -13.81 -11.37
N TRP A 179 3.62 -12.82 -10.54
CA TRP A 179 4.73 -11.92 -10.83
C TRP A 179 6.09 -12.64 -10.89
N LEU A 180 6.36 -13.55 -9.95
CA LEU A 180 7.60 -14.33 -9.88
C LEU A 180 7.76 -15.24 -11.12
N ASN A 181 6.66 -15.84 -11.57
CA ASN A 181 6.58 -16.69 -12.75
C ASN A 181 6.56 -15.91 -14.08
N GLY A 182 6.88 -14.62 -14.05
CA GLY A 182 6.98 -13.84 -15.28
C GLY A 182 5.65 -13.47 -15.92
N GLY A 183 4.56 -13.49 -15.15
CA GLY A 183 3.23 -13.09 -15.59
C GLY A 183 2.25 -14.25 -15.76
N THR A 184 2.64 -15.47 -15.35
CA THR A 184 1.83 -16.69 -15.50
C THR A 184 1.51 -17.34 -14.15
N TYR A 185 0.34 -17.94 -14.02
CA TYR A 185 -0.02 -18.71 -12.82
C TYR A 185 -1.06 -19.77 -13.16
N GLY A 186 -0.89 -20.99 -12.63
CA GLY A 186 -1.86 -22.07 -12.83
C GLY A 186 -2.08 -22.47 -14.30
N GLY A 187 -1.09 -22.26 -15.18
CA GLY A 187 -1.20 -22.52 -16.62
C GLY A 187 -1.82 -21.39 -17.43
N GLU A 188 -2.21 -20.27 -16.81
CA GLU A 188 -2.73 -19.09 -17.50
C GLU A 188 -1.70 -17.96 -17.58
N GLU A 189 -1.75 -17.18 -18.67
CA GLU A 189 -1.02 -15.91 -18.81
C GLU A 189 -1.92 -14.74 -18.38
N TYR A 190 -1.38 -13.88 -17.50
CA TYR A 190 -2.01 -12.65 -17.02
C TYR A 190 -1.30 -11.42 -17.57
N LEU A 191 0.03 -11.49 -17.66
CA LEU A 191 0.90 -10.45 -18.18
C LEU A 191 1.95 -11.10 -19.06
N SER A 192 2.31 -10.44 -20.15
CA SER A 192 3.46 -10.89 -20.93
C SER A 192 4.75 -10.74 -20.11
N GLN A 193 5.72 -11.64 -20.32
CA GLN A 193 7.04 -11.55 -19.70
C GLN A 193 7.72 -10.21 -19.98
N SER A 194 7.51 -9.63 -21.16
CA SER A 194 8.04 -8.31 -21.53
C SER A 194 7.44 -7.19 -20.66
N THR A 195 6.15 -7.27 -20.34
CA THR A 195 5.48 -6.35 -19.41
C THR A 195 6.03 -6.50 -18.00
N VAL A 196 6.19 -7.73 -17.51
CA VAL A 196 6.80 -7.97 -16.18
C VAL A 196 8.21 -7.39 -16.11
N ASN A 197 9.02 -7.63 -17.14
CA ASN A 197 10.38 -7.07 -17.22
C ASN A 197 10.39 -5.53 -17.32
N LEU A 198 9.40 -4.95 -18.00
CA LEU A 198 9.25 -3.51 -18.08
C LEU A 198 8.94 -2.94 -16.69
N VAL A 199 7.98 -3.49 -15.96
CA VAL A 199 7.49 -2.91 -14.70
C VAL A 199 8.48 -3.09 -13.55
N THR A 200 9.17 -4.24 -13.48
CA THR A 200 10.02 -4.61 -12.33
C THR A 200 11.45 -4.07 -12.39
N LYS A 201 11.90 -3.58 -13.55
CA LYS A 201 13.26 -3.03 -13.74
C LYS A 201 13.32 -1.53 -13.44
N THR A 202 14.45 -1.10 -12.87
CA THR A 202 14.74 0.33 -12.63
C THR A 202 14.66 1.15 -13.91
N LYS A 203 14.03 2.32 -13.86
CA LYS A 203 13.79 3.19 -15.04
C LYS A 203 14.49 4.54 -15.01
N SER A 204 15.14 4.88 -13.90
CA SER A 204 15.81 6.16 -13.77
C SER A 204 17.15 6.00 -13.06
N PRO A 205 18.22 6.69 -13.49
CA PRO A 205 19.46 6.75 -12.72
C PRO A 205 19.28 7.45 -11.36
N ASN A 206 18.22 8.24 -11.19
CA ASN A 206 17.95 9.02 -9.97
C ASN A 206 17.06 8.29 -8.95
N SER A 207 16.63 7.07 -9.25
CA SER A 207 15.74 6.30 -8.38
C SER A 207 15.96 4.82 -8.60
N ARG A 208 16.13 4.05 -7.53
CA ARG A 208 16.23 2.59 -7.58
C ARG A 208 14.95 1.90 -8.07
N ARG A 209 13.82 2.62 -8.11
CA ARG A 209 12.47 2.06 -8.28
C ARG A 209 12.17 1.60 -9.70
N GLY A 210 11.31 0.58 -9.78
CA GLY A 210 10.61 0.21 -11.02
C GLY A 210 9.37 1.08 -11.23
N LEU A 211 8.50 0.65 -12.14
CA LEU A 211 7.17 1.26 -12.30
C LEU A 211 6.27 0.69 -11.21
N GLY A 212 5.83 1.51 -10.24
CA GLY A 212 5.08 1.03 -9.07
C GLY A 212 5.98 0.49 -7.95
N PHE A 213 6.86 -0.47 -8.26
CA PHE A 213 7.64 -1.18 -7.25
C PHE A 213 8.83 -0.38 -6.69
N ASP A 214 9.08 -0.56 -5.39
CA ASP A 214 10.35 -0.26 -4.75
C ASP A 214 11.35 -1.40 -4.98
N LYS A 215 12.63 -1.10 -4.81
CA LYS A 215 13.73 -2.06 -4.99
C LYS A 215 14.80 -1.84 -3.91
N PRO A 216 15.71 -2.79 -3.69
CA PRO A 216 16.87 -2.60 -2.83
C PRO A 216 17.76 -1.44 -3.30
N ASP A 217 18.45 -0.81 -2.35
CA ASP A 217 19.49 0.18 -2.64
C ASP A 217 20.87 -0.42 -2.36
N PRO A 218 21.58 -0.95 -3.39
CA PRO A 218 22.87 -1.59 -3.20
C PRO A 218 23.98 -0.62 -2.78
N LEU A 219 23.80 0.68 -3.04
CA LEU A 219 24.78 1.72 -2.71
C LEU A 219 24.59 2.27 -1.30
N ASN A 220 23.41 2.09 -0.70
CA ASN A 220 23.11 2.61 0.61
C ASN A 220 22.22 1.67 1.44
N SER A 221 22.85 0.66 2.04
CA SER A 221 22.17 -0.30 2.92
C SER A 221 21.40 0.34 4.08
N ARG A 222 21.82 1.52 4.58
CA ARG A 222 21.11 2.26 5.64
C ARG A 222 19.80 2.88 5.18
N LYS A 223 19.66 3.17 3.88
CA LYS A 223 18.44 3.73 3.26
C LYS A 223 17.65 2.69 2.49
N SER A 224 18.17 1.48 2.34
CA SER A 224 17.49 0.40 1.65
C SER A 224 16.23 -0.02 2.44
N PRO A 225 15.09 -0.24 1.75
CA PRO A 225 13.89 -0.76 2.39
C PRO A 225 13.98 -2.26 2.71
N THR A 226 15.07 -2.92 2.29
CA THR A 226 15.32 -4.36 2.41
C THR A 226 16.60 -4.65 3.20
N SER A 227 16.85 -5.91 3.50
CA SER A 227 18.09 -6.34 4.17
C SER A 227 19.33 -6.21 3.26
N PRO A 228 20.55 -6.11 3.84
CA PRO A 228 21.79 -6.03 3.06
C PRO A 228 22.06 -7.23 2.16
N GLN A 229 21.49 -8.40 2.48
CA GLN A 229 21.64 -9.63 1.67
C GLN A 229 20.71 -9.66 0.44
N THR A 230 19.80 -8.69 0.31
CA THR A 230 18.76 -8.71 -0.73
C THR A 230 19.37 -8.44 -2.11
N PRO A 231 19.18 -9.33 -3.10
CA PRO A 231 19.69 -9.11 -4.46
C PRO A 231 19.08 -7.87 -5.14
N PRO A 232 19.80 -7.15 -6.01
CA PRO A 232 19.27 -5.98 -6.72
C PRO A 232 18.08 -6.25 -7.64
N SER A 233 17.88 -7.51 -8.07
CA SER A 233 16.76 -7.94 -8.91
C SER A 233 15.41 -7.83 -8.17
N VAL A 234 15.41 -7.97 -6.84
CA VAL A 234 14.23 -7.97 -5.98
C VAL A 234 13.40 -6.71 -6.20
N PHE A 235 12.08 -6.89 -6.20
CA PHE A 235 11.10 -5.82 -6.31
C PHE A 235 9.96 -6.05 -5.32
N GLY A 236 9.34 -4.97 -4.87
CA GLY A 236 8.29 -5.07 -3.85
C GLY A 236 7.79 -3.71 -3.38
N HIS A 237 7.18 -3.67 -2.20
CA HIS A 237 6.75 -2.42 -1.60
C HIS A 237 6.53 -2.54 -0.08
N THR A 238 6.53 -1.41 0.61
CA THR A 238 6.11 -1.30 2.01
C THR A 238 4.79 -0.52 2.13
N GLY A 239 3.91 -0.92 3.03
CA GLY A 239 2.66 -0.20 3.32
C GLY A 239 2.79 0.68 4.55
N PHE A 240 2.07 1.81 4.56
CA PHE A 240 2.01 2.69 5.74
C PHE A 240 1.48 1.95 6.97
N THR A 241 0.46 1.09 6.81
CA THR A 241 -0.09 0.26 7.90
C THR A 241 0.88 -0.79 8.44
N GLY A 242 2.10 -0.89 7.90
CA GLY A 242 3.17 -1.76 8.40
C GLY A 242 3.38 -3.01 7.56
N THR A 243 2.63 -3.18 6.47
CA THR A 243 2.78 -4.31 5.56
C THR A 243 4.06 -4.19 4.72
N ALA A 244 4.50 -5.31 4.15
CA ALA A 244 5.49 -5.33 3.08
C ALA A 244 5.36 -6.61 2.27
N PHE A 245 5.82 -6.56 1.03
CA PHE A 245 6.11 -7.75 0.26
C PHE A 245 7.37 -7.53 -0.58
N TRP A 246 8.07 -8.63 -0.89
CA TRP A 246 9.23 -8.67 -1.76
C TRP A 246 9.22 -9.95 -2.58
N VAL A 247 9.41 -9.80 -3.89
CA VAL A 247 9.52 -10.89 -4.86
C VAL A 247 10.98 -10.96 -5.31
N ASP A 248 11.58 -12.13 -5.12
CA ASP A 248 12.97 -12.40 -5.39
C ASP A 248 13.10 -13.48 -6.48
N PRO A 249 13.36 -13.06 -7.73
CA PRO A 249 13.52 -13.99 -8.85
C PRO A 249 14.83 -14.77 -8.80
N ASP A 250 15.85 -14.29 -8.09
CA ASP A 250 17.15 -14.97 -8.03
C ASP A 250 17.09 -16.19 -7.10
N ASN A 251 16.22 -16.13 -6.09
CA ASN A 251 16.06 -17.18 -5.06
C ASN A 251 14.71 -17.89 -5.12
N ASN A 252 13.87 -17.62 -6.14
CA ASN A 252 12.49 -18.12 -6.24
C ASN A 252 11.68 -17.93 -4.94
N LEU A 253 11.80 -16.73 -4.35
CA LEU A 253 11.28 -16.43 -3.02
C LEU A 253 10.24 -15.32 -3.06
N ILE A 254 9.17 -15.49 -2.30
CA ILE A 254 8.19 -14.45 -1.99
C ILE A 254 8.20 -14.24 -0.48
N TYR A 255 8.49 -13.02 -0.05
CA TYR A 255 8.40 -12.62 1.34
C TYR A 255 7.21 -11.68 1.53
N ILE A 256 6.20 -12.11 2.28
CA ILE A 256 5.02 -11.30 2.65
C ILE A 256 5.03 -11.07 4.17
N PHE A 257 4.85 -9.82 4.59
CA PHE A 257 4.74 -9.43 5.98
C PHE A 257 3.48 -8.57 6.15
N LEU A 258 2.49 -9.09 6.88
CA LEU A 258 1.27 -8.35 7.20
C LEU A 258 1.26 -8.02 8.68
N SER A 259 1.21 -6.73 8.98
CA SER A 259 1.03 -6.20 10.33
C SER A 259 0.07 -5.03 10.26
N ASN A 260 -0.44 -4.63 11.42
CA ASN A 260 -1.16 -3.37 11.55
C ASN A 260 -0.48 -2.45 12.57
N ARG A 261 0.66 -1.87 12.19
CA ARG A 261 1.49 -1.03 13.09
C ARG A 261 0.77 0.21 13.62
N VAL A 262 -0.28 0.66 12.93
CA VAL A 262 -0.96 1.94 13.21
C VAL A 262 -2.19 1.79 14.12
N ASN A 263 -2.54 0.57 14.54
CA ASN A 263 -3.72 0.32 15.37
C ASN A 263 -3.72 1.14 16.65
N GLU A 264 -2.61 1.05 17.38
CA GLU A 264 -2.43 1.72 18.65
C GLU A 264 -2.21 3.23 18.44
N SER A 265 -1.39 3.58 17.44
CA SER A 265 -1.13 4.97 17.07
C SER A 265 -0.49 5.04 15.69
N ARG A 266 -0.98 5.95 14.83
CA ARG A 266 -0.37 6.25 13.53
C ARG A 266 1.11 6.67 13.61
N THR A 267 1.54 7.20 14.76
CA THR A 267 2.91 7.68 14.97
C THR A 267 3.85 6.61 15.53
N GLN A 268 3.37 5.39 15.80
CA GLN A 268 4.19 4.28 16.25
C GLN A 268 5.32 3.95 15.26
N LYS A 269 6.55 3.85 15.77
CA LYS A 269 7.76 3.60 14.97
C LYS A 269 8.49 2.30 15.30
N GLY A 270 8.01 1.52 16.28
CA GLY A 270 8.67 0.27 16.72
C GLY A 270 9.09 -0.63 15.57
N LEU A 271 8.20 -0.85 14.58
CA LEU A 271 8.50 -1.68 13.41
C LEU A 271 9.74 -1.20 12.62
N MET A 272 9.90 0.11 12.46
CA MET A 272 11.01 0.73 11.73
C MET A 272 12.25 0.87 12.62
N THR A 273 12.10 1.35 13.85
CA THR A 273 13.22 1.54 14.81
C THR A 273 13.90 0.22 15.14
N LEU A 274 13.14 -0.87 15.29
CA LEU A 274 13.67 -2.21 15.56
C LEU A 274 14.08 -2.96 14.29
N ASN A 275 13.90 -2.34 13.12
CA ASN A 275 14.22 -2.86 11.80
C ASN A 275 13.65 -4.28 11.55
N ILE A 276 12.42 -4.54 11.99
CA ILE A 276 11.85 -5.90 12.05
C ILE A 276 11.77 -6.53 10.65
N ARG A 277 11.25 -5.80 9.65
CA ARG A 277 11.06 -6.36 8.30
C ARG A 277 12.38 -6.78 7.63
N PRO A 278 13.44 -5.93 7.60
CA PRO A 278 14.74 -6.37 7.10
C PRO A 278 15.43 -7.44 7.95
N ARG A 279 15.25 -7.44 9.28
CA ARG A 279 15.81 -8.51 10.13
C ARG A 279 15.21 -9.88 9.81
N ILE A 280 13.89 -9.97 9.65
CA ILE A 280 13.22 -11.19 9.19
C ILE A 280 13.76 -11.60 7.82
N GLN A 281 13.87 -10.65 6.88
CA GLN A 281 14.42 -10.92 5.55
C GLN A 281 15.86 -11.44 5.60
N SER A 282 16.73 -10.90 6.46
CA SER A 282 18.08 -11.43 6.69
C SER A 282 18.06 -12.87 7.22
N VAL A 283 17.14 -13.20 8.13
CA VAL A 283 17.00 -14.57 8.66
C VAL A 283 16.61 -15.52 7.52
N ILE A 284 15.67 -15.14 6.66
CA ILE A 284 15.27 -15.92 5.48
C ILE A 284 16.48 -16.20 4.58
N TYR A 285 17.24 -15.16 4.19
CA TYR A 285 18.43 -15.35 3.35
C TYR A 285 19.52 -16.20 4.00
N ASN A 286 19.71 -16.07 5.32
CA ASN A 286 20.69 -16.87 6.04
C ASN A 286 20.28 -18.35 6.10
N ALA A 287 18.98 -18.64 6.15
CA ALA A 287 18.48 -20.02 6.08
C ALA A 287 18.76 -20.64 4.71
N LEU A 288 18.45 -19.92 3.61
CA LEU A 288 18.70 -20.40 2.24
C LEU A 288 20.18 -20.73 1.99
N LYS A 289 21.11 -19.97 2.57
CA LYS A 289 22.56 -20.23 2.45
C LYS A 289 23.00 -21.51 3.16
N LYS A 290 22.37 -21.88 4.27
CA LYS A 290 22.73 -23.09 5.02
C LYS A 290 22.39 -24.36 4.23
N ASP A 291 21.33 -24.32 3.44
CA ASP A 291 20.92 -25.43 2.58
C ASP A 291 21.83 -25.61 1.35
N THR A 292 22.70 -24.63 1.06
CA THR A 292 23.68 -24.68 -0.05
C THR A 292 25.07 -25.20 0.34
N ILE A 293 25.28 -25.68 1.58
CA ILE A 293 26.52 -26.41 1.93
C ILE A 293 26.40 -27.82 1.34
N PRO A 294 27.29 -28.26 0.43
CA PRO A 294 27.22 -29.62 -0.10
C PRO A 294 27.36 -30.63 1.03
N SER A 295 26.45 -31.62 1.06
CA SER A 295 26.63 -32.85 1.84
C SER A 295 27.75 -33.69 1.21
N SER A 296 29.00 -33.26 1.33
CA SER A 296 30.16 -34.10 1.07
C SER A 296 30.92 -34.28 2.38
N PHE A 297 30.59 -35.35 3.11
CA PHE A 297 31.55 -35.96 4.00
C PHE A 297 32.70 -36.50 3.13
N PRO A 298 33.98 -36.27 3.47
CA PRO A 298 35.04 -37.08 2.91
C PRO A 298 34.83 -38.50 3.43
N THR A 299 34.56 -39.44 2.52
CA THR A 299 34.85 -40.85 2.77
C THR A 299 36.35 -40.94 2.94
N VAL A 300 36.80 -41.20 4.16
CA VAL A 300 38.15 -41.70 4.40
C VAL A 300 38.08 -43.18 4.02
N ASP A 301 38.38 -43.45 2.75
CA ASP A 301 38.83 -44.79 2.35
C ASP A 301 40.22 -45.00 2.95
N GLY A 302 40.41 -46.17 3.53
CA GLY A 302 41.49 -46.44 4.48
C GLY A 302 42.88 -46.60 3.89
N GLU A 303 43.84 -46.49 4.80
CA GLU A 303 44.96 -47.42 5.05
C GLU A 303 45.17 -47.51 6.57
#